data_AF-A0A443Z1M5-F1
#
_entry.id   AF-A0A443Z1M5-F1
#
_cell.length_a   1.000
_cell.length_b   1.000
_cell.length_c   1.000
_cell.angle_alpha   90.00
_cell.angle_beta   90.00
_cell.angle_gamma   90.00
#
_symmetry.space_group_name_H-M   'P 1'
#
loop_
_entity.id
_entity.type
_entity.pdbx_description
1 polymer ?
#
loop_
_entity_poly.entity_id
_entity_poly.type
_entity_poly.pdbx_seq_one_letter_code
_entity_poly.pdbx_strand_id
1 'polypeptide(L)'
;MKIHISMITLALGLSYSQVSAQQTYKGEPLILANTEKADVALGKKWFVNAWRISPEVANDSLKIKLYNKSERISFRTDQDSISFDIKAGESKSFYVKMQNAEPAHTIISTSKYKWDNVVYADSKKRDDLRFYYENAKTTYSDSLRKEYPLEKVIKNDRNDMQRILSILNWTHHQWKHDGNRSPKKNDAISILNEVKEGARFPCFAYAIVLRDQLTAHGFKARTIYLKTKDAETRKGSPGHVATEVYLNDQKKWVFIDGQFNVMPTLNGKPLNAVEFQHALSNNYEQVVLASKDKVDKLEYTDFVYVYLYYFDTALDNRSLPSADQFKLEGKRSLMLVPVGAPNLQYISFWDTKVNYCVYTNSIKDFYAQPQ
;
A
#
# COMPACT_ATOMS: atom_id res chain seq x y z
N MET A 1 -34.08 0.99 62.65
CA MET A 1 -33.36 2.20 62.19
C MET A 1 -31.87 1.95 62.42
N LYS A 2 -31.16 1.43 61.41
CA LYS A 2 -29.72 1.10 61.49
C LYS A 2 -28.96 2.16 60.70
N ILE A 3 -28.12 2.91 61.39
CA ILE A 3 -27.25 3.94 60.83
C ILE A 3 -25.97 3.25 60.36
N HIS A 4 -25.62 3.41 59.09
CA HIS A 4 -24.31 3.03 58.55
C HIS A 4 -23.50 4.29 58.27
N ILE A 5 -22.44 4.43 59.07
CA ILE A 5 -21.38 5.43 58.91
C ILE A 5 -20.42 4.87 57.87
N SER A 6 -20.36 5.46 56.68
CA SER A 6 -19.33 5.16 55.69
C SER A 6 -18.11 6.05 55.96
N MET A 7 -17.01 5.42 56.38
CA MET A 7 -15.69 6.03 56.47
C MET A 7 -15.21 6.50 55.10
N ILE A 8 -14.73 7.74 55.06
CA ILE A 8 -13.98 8.35 53.96
C ILE A 8 -12.54 7.86 54.08
N THR A 9 -12.04 7.14 53.07
CA THR A 9 -10.62 6.84 52.93
C THR A 9 -10.02 7.75 51.87
N LEU A 10 -9.36 8.81 52.31
CA LEU A 10 -8.65 9.76 51.46
C LEU A 10 -7.24 9.20 51.17
N ALA A 11 -7.05 8.62 49.98
CA ALA A 11 -5.72 8.19 49.53
C ALA A 11 -5.04 9.34 48.75
N LEU A 12 -4.14 10.08 49.39
CA LEU A 12 -3.20 10.96 48.72
C LEU A 12 -2.09 10.12 48.07
N GLY A 13 -2.18 9.90 46.76
CA GLY A 13 -1.07 9.42 45.93
C GLY A 13 -0.37 10.60 45.27
N LEU A 14 0.80 10.99 45.80
CA LEU A 14 1.69 11.98 45.20
C LEU A 14 2.23 11.49 43.85
N SER A 15 1.74 12.06 42.75
CA SER A 15 2.36 11.91 41.43
C SER A 15 3.50 12.91 41.28
N TYR A 16 4.74 12.46 41.45
CA TYR A 16 5.92 13.21 41.03
C TYR A 16 6.04 13.15 39.51
N SER A 17 5.48 14.14 38.80
CA SER A 17 5.90 14.45 37.44
C SER A 17 7.10 15.39 37.52
N GLN A 18 8.32 14.83 37.50
CA GLN A 18 9.50 15.63 37.18
C GLN A 18 9.40 16.05 35.72
N VAL A 19 8.88 17.25 35.50
CA VAL A 19 9.00 17.95 34.22
C VAL A 19 10.44 18.44 34.16
N SER A 20 11.35 17.65 33.57
CA SER A 20 12.65 18.18 33.19
C SER A 20 12.40 19.27 32.15
N ALA A 21 12.74 20.51 32.50
CA ALA A 21 12.69 21.63 31.55
C ALA A 21 13.64 21.32 30.39
N GLN A 22 13.12 21.34 29.16
CA GLN A 22 13.93 21.21 27.95
C GLN A 22 15.02 22.29 28.00
N GLN A 23 16.29 21.88 27.88
CA GLN A 23 17.40 22.83 27.81
C GLN A 23 17.24 23.73 26.58
N THR A 24 17.77 24.95 26.64
CA THR A 24 17.72 25.89 25.53
C THR A 24 19.10 26.48 25.24
N TYR A 25 19.33 26.86 23.98
CA TYR A 25 20.51 27.59 23.53
C TYR A 25 20.05 28.65 22.53
N LYS A 26 20.48 29.90 22.72
CA LYS A 26 20.01 31.06 21.93
C LYS A 26 18.48 31.19 21.84
N GLY A 27 17.77 30.77 22.90
CA GLY A 27 16.31 30.83 22.97
C GLY A 27 15.56 29.71 22.24
N GLU A 28 16.26 28.76 21.63
CA GLU A 28 15.68 27.59 20.98
C GLU A 28 15.98 26.31 21.76
N PRO A 29 15.20 25.22 21.59
CA PRO A 29 15.47 23.95 22.26
C PRO A 29 16.88 23.42 21.96
N LEU A 30 17.49 22.82 22.97
CA LEU A 30 18.79 22.15 22.90
C LEU A 30 18.62 20.68 23.27
N ILE A 31 19.24 19.81 22.48
CA ILE A 31 19.42 18.38 22.82
C ILE A 31 20.90 18.00 22.76
N LEU A 32 21.28 16.93 23.45
CA LEU A 32 22.65 16.45 23.52
C LEU A 32 22.90 15.28 22.56
N ALA A 33 24.15 15.07 22.13
CA ALA A 33 24.59 13.89 21.39
C ALA A 33 26.07 13.59 21.66
N ASN A 34 26.47 12.32 21.64
CA ASN A 34 27.90 11.95 21.56
C ASN A 34 28.33 11.52 20.16
N THR A 35 27.38 11.17 19.30
CA THR A 35 27.68 10.76 17.91
C THR A 35 27.06 11.74 16.90
N GLU A 36 27.61 11.78 15.69
CA GLU A 36 27.06 12.58 14.60
C GLU A 36 25.77 11.98 14.01
N LYS A 37 25.31 10.82 14.48
CA LYS A 37 24.16 10.13 13.91
C LYS A 37 22.93 10.37 14.74
N ALA A 38 21.82 10.58 14.06
CA ALA A 38 20.52 10.70 14.68
C ALA A 38 19.45 9.92 13.92
N ASP A 39 18.49 9.44 14.69
CA ASP A 39 17.26 8.85 14.18
C ASP A 39 16.22 9.94 13.99
N VAL A 40 15.42 9.80 12.94
CA VAL A 40 14.27 10.68 12.66
C VAL A 40 13.01 9.83 12.69
N ALA A 41 11.93 10.34 13.28
CA ALA A 41 10.62 9.71 13.20
C ALA A 41 9.62 10.57 12.42
N LEU A 42 8.79 9.90 11.61
CA LEU A 42 7.55 10.45 11.07
C LEU A 42 6.38 9.69 11.68
N GLY A 43 5.62 10.36 12.55
CA GLY A 43 4.59 9.74 13.37
C GLY A 43 5.19 8.66 14.27
N LYS A 44 4.83 7.39 14.03
CA LYS A 44 5.31 6.24 14.81
C LYS A 44 6.50 5.52 14.18
N LYS A 45 6.89 5.88 12.95
CA LYS A 45 7.94 5.19 12.20
C LYS A 45 9.28 5.88 12.42
N TRP A 46 10.26 5.14 12.92
CA TRP A 46 11.64 5.59 13.10
C TRP A 46 12.51 5.17 11.91
N PHE A 47 13.30 6.11 11.41
CA PHE A 47 14.34 5.91 10.42
C PHE A 47 15.68 6.02 11.14
N VAL A 48 16.35 4.88 11.32
CA VAL A 48 17.58 4.76 12.10
C VAL A 48 18.74 5.37 11.33
N ASN A 49 19.57 6.18 11.98
CA ASN A 49 20.71 6.89 11.38
C ASN A 49 20.35 7.70 10.12
N ALA A 50 19.12 8.19 10.04
CA ALA A 50 18.59 8.90 8.87
C ALA A 50 19.11 10.34 8.75
N TRP A 51 19.82 10.83 9.76
CA TRP A 51 20.38 12.17 9.78
C TRP A 51 21.83 12.16 10.28
N ARG A 52 22.64 13.05 9.71
CA ARG A 52 23.97 13.37 10.21
C ARG A 52 23.95 14.80 10.76
N ILE A 53 24.27 14.95 12.03
CA ILE A 53 24.45 16.24 12.68
C ILE A 53 25.75 16.87 12.14
N SER A 54 25.65 18.07 11.55
CA SER A 54 26.78 18.76 10.91
C SER A 54 27.00 20.15 11.52
N PRO A 55 27.74 20.30 12.63
CA PRO A 55 27.99 21.61 13.26
C PRO A 55 28.62 22.65 12.34
N GLU A 56 29.34 22.19 11.31
CA GLU A 56 29.96 23.01 10.28
C GLU A 56 28.97 23.69 9.33
N VAL A 57 27.71 23.24 9.31
CA VAL A 57 26.64 23.81 8.47
C VAL A 57 25.79 24.74 9.32
N ALA A 58 25.84 26.05 9.03
CA ALA A 58 25.18 27.07 9.84
C ALA A 58 23.66 26.90 10.01
N ASN A 59 22.98 26.27 9.04
CA ASN A 59 21.54 26.02 9.03
C ASN A 59 21.27 24.67 8.36
N ASP A 60 21.67 23.56 9.00
CA ASP A 60 21.52 22.23 8.42
C ASP A 60 20.04 21.84 8.38
N SER A 61 19.47 21.66 7.18
CA SER A 61 18.02 21.52 7.02
C SER A 61 17.58 20.16 6.53
N LEU A 62 16.81 19.49 7.39
CA LEU A 62 16.09 18.27 7.06
C LEU A 62 14.77 18.62 6.38
N LYS A 63 14.67 18.33 5.08
CA LYS A 63 13.47 18.57 4.26
C LYS A 63 12.57 17.35 4.25
N ILE A 64 11.33 17.52 4.70
CA ILE A 64 10.34 16.43 4.81
C ILE A 64 9.09 16.77 4.00
N LYS A 65 8.60 15.80 3.21
CA LYS A 65 7.31 15.90 2.53
C LYS A 65 6.24 15.22 3.38
N LEU A 66 5.17 15.94 3.69
CA LEU A 66 4.06 15.42 4.50
C LEU A 66 2.88 15.04 3.61
N TYR A 67 2.36 13.82 3.83
CA TYR A 67 1.10 13.37 3.25
C TYR A 67 -0.11 13.91 4.02
N ASN A 68 -0.01 13.99 5.35
CA ASN A 68 -0.99 14.59 6.25
C ASN A 68 -0.86 16.12 6.29
N LYS A 69 -1.89 16.82 6.78
CA LYS A 69 -1.82 18.27 7.01
C LYS A 69 -0.82 18.65 8.09
N SER A 70 -0.67 17.79 9.08
CA SER A 70 0.25 17.90 10.22
C SER A 70 0.81 16.53 10.53
N GLU A 71 2.06 16.46 10.99
CA GLU A 71 2.68 15.23 11.42
C GLU A 71 3.55 15.47 12.66
N ARG A 72 3.64 14.46 13.53
CA ARG A 72 4.61 14.49 14.62
C ARG A 72 5.97 14.06 14.09
N ILE A 73 6.94 14.96 14.15
CA ILE A 73 8.32 14.68 13.75
C ILE A 73 9.16 14.60 15.01
N SER A 74 9.80 13.46 15.21
CA SER A 74 10.71 13.24 16.34
C SER A 74 12.14 13.12 15.85
N PHE A 75 13.07 13.55 16.68
CA PHE A 75 14.48 13.45 16.44
C PHE A 75 15.12 12.86 17.68
N ARG A 76 15.97 11.85 17.52
CA ARG A 76 16.60 11.13 18.63
C ARG A 76 18.07 10.93 18.36
N THR A 77 18.88 11.30 19.34
CA THR A 77 20.33 11.05 19.37
C THR A 77 20.61 9.88 20.31
N ASP A 78 21.88 9.57 20.54
CA ASP A 78 22.31 8.59 21.54
C ASP A 78 22.16 9.09 23.00
N GLN A 79 21.75 10.34 23.22
CA GLN A 79 21.63 10.94 24.55
C GLN A 79 20.23 11.49 24.85
N ASP A 80 19.54 12.01 23.84
CA ASP A 80 18.34 12.81 24.05
C ASP A 80 17.39 12.73 22.84
N SER A 81 16.21 13.30 22.97
CA SER A 81 15.24 13.39 21.89
C SER A 81 14.39 14.64 21.98
N ILE A 82 13.91 15.10 20.83
CA ILE A 82 12.95 16.18 20.73
C ILE A 82 11.82 15.79 19.78
N SER A 83 10.66 16.40 19.94
CA SER A 83 9.52 16.16 19.06
C SER A 83 8.73 17.44 18.83
N PHE A 84 8.24 17.58 17.61
CA PHE A 84 7.42 18.69 17.19
C PHE A 84 6.20 18.18 16.43
N ASP A 85 5.04 18.77 16.69
CA ASP A 85 3.92 18.66 15.77
C ASP A 85 4.06 19.81 14.76
N ILE A 86 4.28 19.47 13.49
CA ILE A 86 4.61 20.42 12.41
C ILE A 86 3.60 20.29 11.28
N LYS A 87 3.07 21.41 10.79
CA LYS A 87 2.19 21.44 9.60
C LYS A 87 2.98 21.62 8.33
N ALA A 88 2.44 21.11 7.22
CA ALA A 88 3.06 21.29 5.90
C ALA A 88 3.28 22.77 5.58
N GLY A 89 4.53 23.14 5.26
CA GLY A 89 4.94 24.53 4.99
C GLY A 89 5.54 25.24 6.21
N GLU A 90 5.49 24.64 7.40
CA GLU A 90 6.16 25.15 8.60
C GLU A 90 7.58 24.57 8.73
N SER A 91 8.40 25.28 9.50
CA SER A 91 9.71 24.84 9.94
C SER A 91 9.82 24.94 11.46
N LYS A 92 10.64 24.05 12.05
CA LYS A 92 11.07 24.11 13.45
C LYS A 92 12.59 23.99 13.52
N SER A 93 13.19 24.76 14.40
CA SER A 93 14.63 24.77 14.66
C SER A 93 14.92 24.30 16.08
N PHE A 94 16.09 23.69 16.24
CA PHE A 94 16.68 23.33 17.53
C PHE A 94 18.19 23.19 17.37
N TYR A 95 18.89 23.15 18.48
CA TYR A 95 20.33 22.93 18.52
C TYR A 95 20.66 21.52 19.01
N VAL A 96 21.75 20.96 18.47
CA VAL A 96 22.33 19.71 18.94
C VAL A 96 23.75 19.99 19.44
N LYS A 97 23.99 19.87 20.75
CA LYS A 97 25.34 19.98 21.33
C LYS A 97 26.04 18.63 21.24
N MET A 98 27.12 18.57 20.48
CA MET A 98 28.02 17.41 20.45
C MET A 98 29.23 17.68 21.34
N GLN A 99 29.34 16.98 22.46
CA GLN A 99 30.49 17.06 23.39
C GLN A 99 31.02 18.51 23.56
N ASN A 100 32.24 18.78 23.08
CA ASN A 100 32.91 20.08 23.19
C ASN A 100 32.73 21.00 21.97
N ALA A 101 32.04 20.57 20.91
CA ALA A 101 31.81 21.37 19.71
C ALA A 101 30.74 22.45 19.93
N GLU A 102 30.76 23.54 19.15
CA GLU A 102 29.64 24.48 19.13
C GLU A 102 28.33 23.76 18.75
N PRO A 103 27.18 24.10 19.37
CA PRO A 103 25.90 23.46 19.04
C PRO A 103 25.55 23.61 17.56
N ALA A 104 25.26 22.49 16.91
CA ALA A 104 24.82 22.46 15.52
C ALA A 104 23.37 22.94 15.42
N HIS A 105 23.12 23.95 14.59
CA HIS A 105 21.76 24.43 14.34
C HIS A 105 21.06 23.56 13.29
N THR A 106 20.00 22.87 13.72
CA THR A 106 19.23 21.94 12.89
C THR A 106 17.84 22.49 12.63
N ILE A 107 17.43 22.52 11.35
CA ILE A 107 16.12 23.01 10.92
C ILE A 107 15.34 21.89 10.25
N ILE A 108 14.22 21.49 10.84
CA ILE A 108 13.24 20.63 10.18
C ILE A 108 12.33 21.54 9.36
N SER A 109 12.35 21.40 8.04
CA SER A 109 11.48 22.13 7.13
C SER A 109 10.53 21.17 6.42
N THR A 110 9.24 21.50 6.40
CA THR A 110 8.22 20.62 5.84
C THR A 110 7.54 21.23 4.63
N SER A 111 7.12 20.38 3.70
CA SER A 111 6.31 20.76 2.54
C SER A 111 5.21 19.74 2.31
N LYS A 112 4.13 20.13 1.64
CA LYS A 112 3.08 19.19 1.27
C LYS A 112 3.60 18.25 0.19
N TYR A 113 3.32 16.96 0.29
CA TYR A 113 3.56 16.04 -0.82
C TYR A 113 2.71 16.46 -2.03
N LYS A 114 3.33 16.43 -3.21
CA LYS A 114 2.66 16.80 -4.47
C LYS A 114 2.10 15.54 -5.11
N TRP A 115 0.81 15.31 -4.90
CA TRP A 115 0.05 14.25 -5.54
C TRP A 115 -0.15 14.53 -7.03
N ASP A 116 -0.21 13.47 -7.85
CA ASP A 116 -0.62 13.56 -9.24
C ASP A 116 -2.14 13.79 -9.31
N ASN A 117 -2.56 14.74 -10.14
CA ASN A 117 -3.97 14.90 -10.49
C ASN A 117 -4.31 13.91 -11.60
N VAL A 118 -4.79 12.73 -11.22
CA VAL A 118 -5.17 11.65 -12.15
C VAL A 118 -6.68 11.61 -12.26
N VAL A 119 -7.20 11.67 -13.49
CA VAL A 119 -8.63 11.66 -13.78
C VAL A 119 -8.91 10.61 -14.84
N TYR A 120 -10.00 9.87 -14.65
CA TYR A 120 -10.55 8.93 -15.62
C TYR A 120 -11.97 9.37 -15.99
N ALA A 121 -12.40 9.08 -17.21
CA ALA A 121 -13.72 9.46 -17.70
C ALA A 121 -14.81 8.53 -17.14
N ASP A 122 -16.02 9.07 -16.98
CA ASP A 122 -17.23 8.30 -16.66
C ASP A 122 -18.15 8.12 -17.90
N SER A 123 -17.52 7.96 -19.06
CA SER A 123 -18.22 7.80 -20.35
C SER A 123 -18.96 6.47 -20.45
N LYS A 124 -19.99 6.40 -21.30
CA LYS A 124 -20.79 5.19 -21.52
C LYS A 124 -19.88 3.98 -21.81
N LYS A 125 -20.17 2.85 -21.17
CA LYS A 125 -19.51 1.57 -21.46
C LYS A 125 -19.67 1.20 -22.94
N ARG A 126 -18.61 0.70 -23.56
CA ARG A 126 -18.65 0.14 -24.92
C ARG A 126 -19.50 -1.13 -24.98
N ASP A 127 -20.31 -1.23 -26.03
CA ASP A 127 -21.27 -2.33 -26.20
C ASP A 127 -20.59 -3.63 -26.70
N ASP A 128 -19.38 -3.56 -27.25
CA ASP A 128 -18.55 -4.69 -27.71
C ASP A 128 -17.63 -5.28 -26.62
N LEU A 129 -17.42 -4.54 -25.52
CA LEU A 129 -16.51 -4.93 -24.44
C LEU A 129 -17.12 -6.05 -23.58
N ARG A 130 -16.40 -7.17 -23.49
CA ARG A 130 -16.76 -8.33 -22.65
C ARG A 130 -15.58 -8.72 -21.78
N PHE A 131 -15.88 -9.12 -20.55
CA PHE A 131 -14.94 -9.75 -19.65
C PHE A 131 -15.46 -11.14 -19.30
N TYR A 132 -14.58 -12.13 -19.39
CA TYR A 132 -14.86 -13.50 -19.02
C TYR A 132 -14.10 -13.86 -17.75
N TYR A 133 -14.73 -14.64 -16.88
CA TYR A 133 -14.17 -15.03 -15.59
C TYR A 133 -14.38 -16.51 -15.37
N GLU A 134 -13.41 -17.13 -14.71
CA GLU A 134 -13.47 -18.53 -14.34
C GLU A 134 -14.68 -18.83 -13.42
N ASN A 135 -15.18 -20.06 -13.50
CA ASN A 135 -16.19 -20.56 -12.58
C ASN A 135 -15.50 -21.21 -11.35
N ALA A 136 -16.07 -21.05 -10.16
CA ALA A 136 -15.58 -21.72 -8.95
C ALA A 136 -15.69 -23.26 -9.00
N LYS A 137 -16.56 -23.79 -9.88
CA LYS A 137 -16.84 -25.21 -10.07
C LYS A 137 -16.10 -25.77 -11.28
N THR A 138 -14.77 -25.73 -11.24
CA THR A 138 -13.90 -26.43 -12.19
C THR A 138 -13.11 -27.52 -11.49
N THR A 139 -12.64 -28.51 -12.26
CA THR A 139 -11.73 -29.55 -11.76
C THR A 139 -10.46 -28.95 -11.16
N TYR A 140 -9.94 -27.86 -11.73
CA TYR A 140 -8.80 -27.15 -11.17
C TYR A 140 -9.12 -26.51 -9.82
N SER A 141 -10.26 -25.82 -9.68
CA SER A 141 -10.66 -25.24 -8.40
C SER A 141 -10.93 -26.31 -7.32
N ASP A 142 -11.47 -27.47 -7.70
CA ASP A 142 -11.60 -28.62 -6.79
C ASP A 142 -10.24 -29.12 -6.30
N SER A 143 -9.28 -29.30 -7.21
CA SER A 143 -7.90 -29.67 -6.86
C SER A 143 -7.25 -28.64 -5.95
N LEU A 144 -7.42 -27.34 -6.24
CA LEU A 144 -6.85 -26.27 -5.43
C LEU A 144 -7.40 -26.30 -4.00
N ARG A 145 -8.72 -26.42 -3.82
CA ARG A 145 -9.35 -26.55 -2.49
C ARG A 145 -8.87 -27.80 -1.74
N LYS A 146 -8.64 -28.89 -2.46
CA LYS A 146 -8.15 -30.15 -1.86
C LYS A 146 -6.69 -30.05 -1.41
N GLU A 147 -5.82 -29.48 -2.24
CA GLU A 147 -4.38 -29.41 -1.98
C GLU A 147 -4.00 -28.26 -1.03
N TYR A 148 -4.78 -27.18 -1.05
CA TYR A 148 -4.55 -25.95 -0.27
C TYR A 148 -5.84 -25.47 0.42
N PRO A 149 -6.37 -26.25 1.37
CA PRO A 149 -7.66 -26.00 2.01
C PRO A 149 -7.68 -24.73 2.87
N LEU A 150 -8.70 -23.89 2.70
CA LEU A 150 -8.90 -22.66 3.46
C LEU A 150 -10.14 -22.70 4.38
N GLU A 151 -10.84 -23.83 4.50
CA GLU A 151 -12.09 -23.94 5.27
C GLU A 151 -11.89 -23.54 6.74
N LYS A 152 -10.75 -23.92 7.33
CA LYS A 152 -10.38 -23.52 8.70
C LYS A 152 -10.00 -22.05 8.79
N VAL A 153 -9.38 -21.51 7.75
CA VAL A 153 -8.94 -20.11 7.66
C VAL A 153 -10.15 -19.17 7.66
N ILE A 154 -11.21 -19.54 6.94
CA ILE A 154 -12.41 -18.70 6.78
C ILE A 154 -13.59 -19.10 7.69
N LYS A 155 -13.41 -20.09 8.58
CA LYS A 155 -14.49 -20.71 9.35
C LYS A 155 -15.36 -19.71 10.14
N ASN A 156 -14.72 -18.70 10.73
CA ASN A 156 -15.38 -17.74 11.61
C ASN A 156 -15.77 -16.43 10.90
N ASP A 157 -15.52 -16.32 9.59
CA ASP A 157 -15.80 -15.11 8.83
C ASP A 157 -17.29 -14.99 8.51
N ARG A 158 -17.86 -13.82 8.82
CA ARG A 158 -19.31 -13.58 8.81
C ARG A 158 -19.81 -12.85 7.56
N ASN A 159 -18.90 -12.30 6.77
CA ASN A 159 -19.22 -11.61 5.52
C ASN A 159 -18.08 -11.76 4.50
N ASP A 160 -18.35 -11.36 3.26
CA ASP A 160 -17.43 -11.49 2.14
C ASP A 160 -16.12 -10.72 2.37
N MET A 161 -16.17 -9.52 2.93
CA MET A 161 -14.97 -8.74 3.24
C MET A 161 -14.05 -9.47 4.23
N GLN A 162 -14.59 -10.07 5.29
CA GLN A 162 -13.81 -10.86 6.25
C GLN A 162 -13.19 -12.09 5.59
N ARG A 163 -13.95 -12.80 4.76
CA ARG A 163 -13.45 -13.96 4.00
C ARG A 163 -12.30 -13.57 3.06
N ILE A 164 -12.46 -12.47 2.34
CA ILE A 164 -11.42 -11.95 1.45
C ILE A 164 -10.17 -11.57 2.25
N LEU A 165 -10.31 -10.86 3.37
CA LEU A 165 -9.18 -10.51 4.24
C LEU A 165 -8.47 -11.75 4.81
N SER A 166 -9.20 -12.81 5.13
CA SER A 166 -8.62 -14.09 5.57
C SER A 166 -7.82 -14.80 4.47
N ILE A 167 -8.37 -14.87 3.25
CA ILE A 167 -7.70 -15.48 2.09
C ILE A 167 -6.48 -14.65 1.67
N LEU A 168 -6.61 -13.31 1.68
CA LEU A 168 -5.53 -12.36 1.47
C LEU A 168 -4.39 -12.59 2.47
N ASN A 169 -4.73 -12.64 3.76
CA ASN A 169 -3.77 -12.87 4.82
C ASN A 169 -3.08 -14.23 4.68
N TRP A 170 -3.84 -15.28 4.39
CA TRP A 170 -3.26 -16.60 4.16
C TRP A 170 -2.27 -16.57 2.98
N THR A 171 -2.64 -15.93 1.87
CA THR A 171 -1.78 -15.83 0.68
C THR A 171 -0.48 -15.09 0.98
N HIS A 172 -0.55 -13.95 1.69
CA HIS A 172 0.62 -13.16 2.08
C HIS A 172 1.67 -13.98 2.83
N HIS A 173 1.21 -14.87 3.71
CA HIS A 173 2.07 -15.67 4.58
C HIS A 173 2.66 -16.92 3.93
N GLN A 174 2.35 -17.21 2.66
CA GLN A 174 2.86 -18.41 2.00
C GLN A 174 4.37 -18.30 1.71
N TRP A 175 4.88 -17.12 1.38
CA TRP A 175 6.32 -16.89 1.19
C TRP A 175 6.72 -15.44 1.47
N LYS A 176 8.03 -15.19 1.55
CA LYS A 176 8.60 -13.83 1.55
C LYS A 176 8.90 -13.40 0.12
N HIS A 177 8.58 -12.16 -0.24
CA HIS A 177 8.77 -11.61 -1.58
C HIS A 177 10.22 -11.76 -2.09
N ASP A 178 10.38 -12.21 -3.33
CA ASP A 178 11.65 -12.22 -4.06
C ASP A 178 11.41 -11.74 -5.50
N GLY A 179 11.96 -10.57 -5.84
CA GLY A 179 11.80 -9.93 -7.15
C GLY A 179 12.55 -10.62 -8.30
N ASN A 180 13.47 -11.54 -8.00
CA ASN A 180 14.46 -12.05 -8.95
C ASN A 180 14.16 -13.46 -9.45
N ARG A 181 13.01 -14.04 -9.07
CA ARG A 181 12.61 -15.40 -9.45
C ARG A 181 11.23 -15.36 -10.10
N SER A 182 10.94 -16.35 -10.94
CA SER A 182 9.62 -16.52 -11.54
C SER A 182 9.20 -17.99 -11.41
N PRO A 183 7.92 -18.26 -11.12
CA PRO A 183 7.42 -19.63 -11.07
C PRO A 183 7.45 -20.26 -12.46
N LYS A 184 7.50 -21.60 -12.52
CA LYS A 184 7.51 -22.33 -13.80
C LYS A 184 6.16 -22.24 -14.51
N LYS A 185 5.08 -22.12 -13.74
CA LYS A 185 3.71 -21.98 -14.25
C LYS A 185 2.95 -20.89 -13.48
N ASN A 186 2.03 -20.25 -14.17
CA ASN A 186 1.24 -19.13 -13.67
C ASN A 186 -0.13 -19.58 -13.12
N ASP A 187 -0.11 -20.58 -12.24
CA ASP A 187 -1.27 -21.13 -11.55
C ASP A 187 -0.96 -21.38 -10.07
N ALA A 188 -1.94 -21.22 -9.19
CA ALA A 188 -1.75 -21.32 -7.75
C ALA A 188 -1.17 -22.66 -7.28
N ILE A 189 -1.63 -23.79 -7.81
CA ILE A 189 -1.15 -25.11 -7.38
C ILE A 189 0.35 -25.24 -7.65
N SER A 190 0.78 -24.92 -8.87
CA SER A 190 2.19 -24.97 -9.25
C SER A 190 3.04 -24.01 -8.42
N ILE A 191 2.61 -22.75 -8.28
CA ILE A 191 3.33 -21.74 -7.49
C ILE A 191 3.49 -22.20 -6.03
N LEU A 192 2.41 -22.67 -5.41
CA LEU A 192 2.44 -23.08 -4.02
C LEU A 192 3.24 -24.37 -3.80
N ASN A 193 3.26 -25.27 -4.78
CA ASN A 193 4.12 -26.46 -4.74
C ASN A 193 5.61 -26.06 -4.78
N GLU A 194 5.99 -25.14 -5.65
CA GLU A 194 7.36 -24.60 -5.68
C GLU A 194 7.71 -23.87 -4.37
N VAL A 195 6.75 -23.15 -3.77
CA VAL A 195 6.93 -22.49 -2.46
C VAL A 195 7.16 -23.52 -1.34
N LYS A 196 6.44 -24.66 -1.33
CA LYS A 196 6.69 -25.76 -0.39
C LYS A 196 8.12 -26.31 -0.49
N GLU A 197 8.72 -26.25 -1.68
CA GLU A 197 10.11 -26.62 -1.94
C GLU A 197 11.12 -25.49 -1.60
N GLY A 198 10.64 -24.37 -1.06
CA GLY A 198 11.46 -23.24 -0.60
C GLY A 198 11.61 -22.10 -1.61
N ALA A 199 10.91 -22.15 -2.75
CA ALA A 199 10.90 -21.06 -3.71
C ALA A 199 10.20 -19.80 -3.15
N ARG A 200 10.53 -18.66 -3.74
CA ARG A 200 10.00 -17.34 -3.40
C ARG A 200 9.80 -16.56 -4.69
N PHE A 201 8.78 -15.72 -4.73
CA PHE A 201 8.32 -15.12 -5.97
C PHE A 201 7.89 -13.65 -5.81
N PRO A 202 7.82 -12.89 -6.92
CA PRO A 202 7.45 -11.48 -6.94
C PRO A 202 5.94 -11.25 -6.84
N CYS A 203 5.54 -9.98 -6.81
CA CYS A 203 4.16 -9.49 -6.75
C CYS A 203 3.14 -10.29 -7.58
N PHE A 204 3.46 -10.60 -8.84
CA PHE A 204 2.51 -11.27 -9.74
C PHE A 204 2.15 -12.68 -9.29
N ALA A 205 3.04 -13.40 -8.60
CA ALA A 205 2.74 -14.72 -8.08
C ALA A 205 1.76 -14.65 -6.90
N TYR A 206 1.88 -13.63 -6.04
CA TYR A 206 0.88 -13.37 -4.98
C TYR A 206 -0.48 -13.07 -5.59
N ALA A 207 -0.52 -12.24 -6.63
CA ALA A 207 -1.75 -11.90 -7.32
C ALA A 207 -2.44 -13.12 -7.97
N ILE A 208 -1.67 -14.02 -8.59
CA ILE A 208 -2.19 -15.26 -9.18
C ILE A 208 -2.76 -16.18 -8.11
N VAL A 209 -1.98 -16.46 -7.05
CA VAL A 209 -2.44 -17.34 -5.95
C VAL A 209 -3.70 -16.78 -5.30
N LEU A 210 -3.72 -15.48 -5.02
CA LEU A 210 -4.86 -14.82 -4.40
C LEU A 210 -6.10 -14.87 -5.29
N ARG A 211 -5.97 -14.54 -6.59
CA ARG A 211 -7.07 -14.64 -7.57
C ARG A 211 -7.63 -16.06 -7.62
N ASP A 212 -6.79 -17.07 -7.74
CA ASP A 212 -7.21 -18.46 -7.90
C ASP A 212 -7.89 -18.98 -6.64
N GLN A 213 -7.37 -18.68 -5.45
CA GLN A 213 -8.02 -19.04 -4.19
C GLN A 213 -9.37 -18.33 -4.03
N LEU A 214 -9.45 -17.03 -4.32
CA LEU A 214 -10.73 -16.31 -4.29
C LEU A 214 -11.74 -16.91 -5.27
N THR A 215 -11.31 -17.25 -6.47
CA THR A 215 -12.13 -17.91 -7.50
C THR A 215 -12.63 -19.27 -7.01
N ALA A 216 -11.74 -20.09 -6.44
CA ALA A 216 -12.10 -21.37 -5.86
C ALA A 216 -13.06 -21.22 -4.65
N HIS A 217 -13.10 -20.06 -4.00
CA HIS A 217 -14.04 -19.78 -2.91
C HIS A 217 -15.28 -18.99 -3.37
N GLY A 218 -15.57 -18.94 -4.67
CA GLY A 218 -16.83 -18.42 -5.21
C GLY A 218 -16.80 -16.94 -5.58
N PHE A 219 -15.68 -16.25 -5.41
CA PHE A 219 -15.55 -14.85 -5.76
C PHE A 219 -15.16 -14.67 -7.23
N LYS A 220 -15.64 -13.61 -7.86
CA LYS A 220 -15.09 -13.16 -9.15
C LYS A 220 -13.84 -12.34 -8.86
N ALA A 221 -12.68 -12.81 -9.32
CA ALA A 221 -11.41 -12.14 -9.12
C ALA A 221 -10.62 -12.04 -10.43
N ARG A 222 -9.74 -11.04 -10.52
CA ARG A 222 -8.82 -10.82 -11.64
C ARG A 222 -7.49 -10.29 -11.15
N THR A 223 -6.43 -10.51 -11.91
CA THR A 223 -5.18 -9.78 -11.70
C THR A 223 -5.33 -8.36 -12.27
N ILE A 224 -4.75 -7.39 -11.58
CA ILE A 224 -4.60 -6.02 -12.08
C ILE A 224 -3.11 -5.69 -12.16
N TYR A 225 -2.69 -5.20 -13.31
CA TYR A 225 -1.32 -4.77 -13.56
C TYR A 225 -1.28 -3.25 -13.44
N LEU A 226 -0.53 -2.76 -12.45
CA LEU A 226 -0.32 -1.35 -12.19
C LEU A 226 0.97 -0.91 -12.86
N LYS A 227 0.99 0.29 -13.46
CA LYS A 227 2.20 0.83 -14.08
C LYS A 227 2.37 2.31 -13.79
N THR A 228 3.63 2.72 -13.68
CA THR A 228 3.99 4.11 -13.42
C THR A 228 3.75 5.00 -14.62
N LYS A 229 3.57 6.31 -14.36
CA LYS A 229 3.45 7.34 -15.40
C LYS A 229 4.66 7.39 -16.35
N ASP A 230 5.85 7.15 -15.82
CA ASP A 230 7.13 7.22 -16.51
C ASP A 230 7.58 5.88 -17.11
N ALA A 231 6.69 4.88 -17.23
CA ALA A 231 7.02 3.51 -17.62
C ALA A 231 7.78 3.35 -18.95
N GLU A 232 7.64 4.30 -19.89
CA GLU A 232 8.38 4.30 -21.17
C GLU A 232 9.87 4.67 -21.03
N THR A 233 10.26 5.27 -19.89
CA THR A 233 11.60 5.84 -19.69
C THR A 233 12.25 5.45 -18.36
N ARG A 234 11.50 4.79 -17.47
CA ARG A 234 11.92 4.45 -16.12
C ARG A 234 13.09 3.47 -16.14
N LYS A 235 14.07 3.70 -15.26
CA LYS A 235 15.25 2.83 -15.07
C LYS A 235 15.02 1.68 -14.09
N GLY A 236 14.06 1.81 -13.18
CA GLY A 236 13.64 0.74 -12.26
C GLY A 236 12.34 0.09 -12.72
N SER A 237 11.91 -0.98 -12.04
CA SER A 237 10.65 -1.66 -12.33
C SER A 237 9.49 -0.65 -12.39
N PRO A 238 8.79 -0.52 -13.53
CA PRO A 238 7.69 0.41 -13.71
C PRO A 238 6.34 -0.24 -13.41
N GLY A 239 6.30 -1.47 -12.89
CA GLY A 239 5.03 -2.12 -12.59
C GLY A 239 5.00 -2.88 -11.28
N HIS A 240 3.77 -2.99 -10.79
CA HIS A 240 3.37 -3.80 -9.64
C HIS A 240 2.13 -4.60 -10.06
N VAL A 241 1.90 -5.76 -9.46
CA VAL A 241 0.76 -6.61 -9.79
C VAL A 241 0.01 -6.94 -8.52
N ALA A 242 -1.30 -6.68 -8.54
CA ALA A 242 -2.21 -6.94 -7.44
C ALA A 242 -3.43 -7.74 -7.93
N THR A 243 -4.41 -7.93 -7.05
CA THR A 243 -5.67 -8.59 -7.38
C THR A 243 -6.82 -7.62 -7.21
N GLU A 244 -7.84 -7.75 -8.04
CA GLU A 244 -9.15 -7.18 -7.78
C GLU A 244 -10.19 -8.27 -7.60
N VAL A 245 -11.09 -8.07 -6.65
CA VAL A 245 -12.20 -8.98 -6.35
C VAL A 245 -13.51 -8.22 -6.41
N TYR A 246 -14.54 -8.82 -6.98
CA TYR A 246 -15.86 -8.22 -7.08
C TYR A 246 -16.70 -8.56 -5.84
N LEU A 247 -17.13 -7.53 -5.14
CA LEU A 247 -18.08 -7.63 -4.04
C LEU A 247 -19.51 -7.54 -4.57
N ASN A 248 -20.28 -8.62 -4.43
CA ASN A 248 -21.63 -8.73 -4.97
C ASN A 248 -22.63 -7.80 -4.27
N ASP A 249 -22.49 -7.65 -2.95
CA ASP A 249 -23.33 -6.79 -2.11
C ASP A 249 -23.16 -5.29 -2.47
N GLN A 250 -21.93 -4.88 -2.77
CA GLN A 250 -21.59 -3.51 -3.14
C GLN A 250 -21.61 -3.26 -4.66
N LYS A 251 -21.77 -4.33 -5.45
CA LYS A 251 -21.70 -4.32 -6.92
C LYS A 251 -20.44 -3.62 -7.45
N LYS A 252 -19.29 -3.96 -6.88
CA LYS A 252 -18.08 -3.17 -7.04
C LYS A 252 -16.80 -4.03 -7.00
N TRP A 253 -15.85 -3.67 -7.85
CA TRP A 253 -14.48 -4.19 -7.79
C TRP A 253 -13.70 -3.56 -6.64
N VAL A 254 -12.88 -4.36 -5.96
CA VAL A 254 -12.07 -3.96 -4.81
C VAL A 254 -10.64 -4.39 -5.04
N PHE A 255 -9.71 -3.46 -4.84
CA PHE A 255 -8.28 -3.68 -4.88
C PHE A 255 -7.82 -4.39 -3.60
N ILE A 256 -7.00 -5.43 -3.77
CA ILE A 256 -6.32 -6.14 -2.70
C ILE A 256 -4.91 -6.52 -3.14
N ASP A 257 -3.95 -6.41 -2.25
CA ASP A 257 -2.54 -6.64 -2.54
C ASP A 257 -1.99 -7.77 -1.67
N GLY A 258 -1.83 -8.95 -2.28
CA GLY A 258 -1.32 -10.16 -1.61
C GLY A 258 0.13 -10.04 -1.15
N GLN A 259 0.94 -9.18 -1.78
CA GLN A 259 2.32 -8.98 -1.35
C GLN A 259 2.38 -8.21 -0.03
N PHE A 260 1.50 -7.23 0.17
CA PHE A 260 1.52 -6.37 1.36
C PHE A 260 0.41 -6.66 2.38
N ASN A 261 -0.46 -7.63 2.09
CA ASN A 261 -1.60 -8.00 2.92
C ASN A 261 -2.56 -6.82 3.18
N VAL A 262 -2.93 -6.08 2.14
CA VAL A 262 -3.77 -4.87 2.30
C VAL A 262 -5.01 -4.87 1.42
N MET A 263 -6.08 -4.33 2.00
CA MET A 263 -7.28 -3.87 1.32
C MET A 263 -7.52 -2.40 1.71
N PRO A 264 -7.26 -1.42 0.82
CA PRO A 264 -7.52 -0.02 1.13
C PRO A 264 -9.02 0.24 1.26
N THR A 265 -9.36 1.07 2.25
CA THR A 265 -10.73 1.49 2.53
C THR A 265 -10.77 2.99 2.76
N LEU A 266 -11.91 3.60 2.46
CA LEU A 266 -12.24 4.97 2.83
C LEU A 266 -13.57 4.96 3.57
N ASN A 267 -13.59 5.48 4.81
CA ASN A 267 -14.78 5.48 5.66
C ASN A 267 -15.43 4.08 5.79
N GLY A 268 -14.60 3.04 5.93
CA GLY A 268 -15.04 1.64 6.05
C GLY A 268 -15.47 0.98 4.73
N LYS A 269 -15.48 1.70 3.60
CA LYS A 269 -15.81 1.14 2.29
C LYS A 269 -14.55 0.75 1.52
N PRO A 270 -14.42 -0.49 1.04
CA PRO A 270 -13.27 -0.90 0.25
C PRO A 270 -13.22 -0.20 -1.12
N LEU A 271 -12.01 0.01 -1.62
CA LEU A 271 -11.70 0.82 -2.80
C LEU A 271 -11.18 -0.06 -3.95
N ASN A 272 -11.50 0.29 -5.20
CA ASN A 272 -10.73 -0.16 -6.36
C ASN A 272 -9.44 0.66 -6.53
N ALA A 273 -8.59 0.31 -7.49
CA ALA A 273 -7.30 0.98 -7.69
C ALA A 273 -7.43 2.48 -8.02
N VAL A 274 -8.41 2.86 -8.84
CA VAL A 274 -8.67 4.26 -9.21
C VAL A 274 -9.13 5.08 -8.01
N GLU A 275 -10.08 4.56 -7.24
CA GLU A 275 -10.57 5.23 -6.04
C GLU A 275 -9.49 5.29 -4.95
N PHE A 276 -8.63 4.27 -4.86
CA PHE A 276 -7.51 4.26 -3.92
C PHE A 276 -6.50 5.36 -4.26
N GLN A 277 -6.14 5.51 -5.54
CA GLN A 277 -5.33 6.63 -6.03
C GLN A 277 -5.93 7.98 -5.64
N HIS A 278 -7.23 8.14 -5.90
CA HIS A 278 -7.95 9.37 -5.62
C HIS A 278 -8.02 9.66 -4.12
N ALA A 279 -8.28 8.64 -3.31
CA ALA A 279 -8.38 8.73 -1.86
C ALA A 279 -7.03 9.06 -1.22
N LEU A 280 -5.91 8.50 -1.70
CA LEU A 280 -4.58 8.92 -1.24
C LEU A 280 -4.32 10.40 -1.56
N SER A 281 -4.73 10.87 -2.74
CA SER A 281 -4.44 12.23 -3.18
C SER A 281 -5.30 13.30 -2.49
N ASN A 282 -6.53 12.95 -2.07
CA ASN A 282 -7.52 13.91 -1.59
C ASN A 282 -7.98 13.68 -0.14
N ASN A 283 -7.87 12.45 0.35
CA ASN A 283 -8.40 11.99 1.63
C ASN A 283 -7.39 11.14 2.40
N TYR A 284 -6.08 11.42 2.24
CA TYR A 284 -5.02 10.58 2.77
C TYR A 284 -5.27 10.20 4.23
N GLU A 285 -5.56 11.15 5.12
CA GLU A 285 -5.83 10.92 6.55
C GLU A 285 -6.93 9.89 6.81
N GLN A 286 -8.00 9.86 5.99
CA GLN A 286 -9.15 8.98 6.15
C GLN A 286 -8.95 7.57 5.54
N VAL A 287 -7.92 7.39 4.71
CA VAL A 287 -7.61 6.08 4.13
C VAL A 287 -7.14 5.12 5.22
N VAL A 288 -7.76 3.94 5.29
CA VAL A 288 -7.35 2.85 6.18
C VAL A 288 -6.95 1.66 5.33
N LEU A 289 -5.75 1.11 5.60
CA LEU A 289 -5.31 -0.15 5.02
C LEU A 289 -5.84 -1.29 5.89
N ALA A 290 -6.99 -1.85 5.53
CA ALA A 290 -7.54 -2.99 6.25
C ALA A 290 -6.63 -4.22 6.01
N SER A 291 -6.23 -4.85 7.10
CA SER A 291 -5.34 -6.01 7.11
C SER A 291 -5.58 -6.84 8.38
N LYS A 292 -5.20 -8.12 8.35
CA LYS A 292 -5.09 -8.94 9.56
C LYS A 292 -3.73 -8.79 10.26
N ASP A 293 -2.77 -8.15 9.60
CA ASP A 293 -1.47 -7.80 10.16
C ASP A 293 -1.35 -6.30 10.43
N LYS A 294 -0.26 -5.92 11.10
CA LYS A 294 0.15 -4.52 11.19
C LYS A 294 0.79 -4.10 9.86
N VAL A 295 0.20 -3.08 9.23
CA VAL A 295 0.74 -2.47 8.00
C VAL A 295 1.14 -1.03 8.27
N ASP A 296 2.33 -0.65 7.81
CA ASP A 296 2.76 0.74 7.83
C ASP A 296 2.20 1.49 6.60
N LYS A 297 1.26 2.40 6.86
CA LYS A 297 0.58 3.15 5.79
C LYS A 297 1.52 4.08 5.03
N LEU A 298 2.51 4.67 5.71
CA LEU A 298 3.47 5.56 5.07
C LEU A 298 4.32 4.78 4.08
N GLU A 299 4.87 3.66 4.53
CA GLU A 299 5.70 2.76 3.70
C GLU A 299 4.93 2.21 2.50
N TYR A 300 3.71 1.72 2.73
CA TYR A 300 2.91 1.18 1.63
C TYR A 300 2.54 2.27 0.64
N THR A 301 2.23 3.49 1.10
CA THR A 301 1.92 4.62 0.22
C THR A 301 3.13 5.04 -0.60
N ASP A 302 4.30 5.17 0.01
CA ASP A 302 5.57 5.46 -0.67
C ASP A 302 5.87 4.46 -1.79
N PHE A 303 5.58 3.19 -1.52
CA PHE A 303 5.74 2.11 -2.49
C PHE A 303 4.68 2.15 -3.60
N VAL A 304 3.40 2.12 -3.25
CA VAL A 304 2.32 1.79 -4.20
C VAL A 304 1.92 2.98 -5.06
N TYR A 305 2.00 4.21 -4.54
CA TYR A 305 1.34 5.37 -5.15
C TYR A 305 1.83 5.62 -6.59
N VAL A 306 3.13 5.46 -6.83
CA VAL A 306 3.73 5.69 -8.14
C VAL A 306 3.19 4.75 -9.23
N TYR A 307 2.69 3.58 -8.87
CA TYR A 307 2.12 2.59 -9.80
C TYR A 307 0.64 2.82 -10.08
N LEU A 308 -0.06 3.64 -9.27
CA LEU A 308 -1.48 3.92 -9.42
C LEU A 308 -1.75 4.91 -10.57
N TYR A 309 -1.29 4.62 -11.79
CA TYR A 309 -1.38 5.53 -12.93
C TYR A 309 -1.90 4.90 -14.23
N TYR A 310 -1.30 3.82 -14.72
CA TYR A 310 -1.93 3.00 -15.76
C TYR A 310 -2.34 1.68 -15.14
N PHE A 311 -3.50 1.17 -15.57
CA PHE A 311 -4.02 -0.11 -15.11
C PHE A 311 -4.37 -0.97 -16.30
N ASP A 312 -3.95 -2.23 -16.32
CA ASP A 312 -4.52 -3.19 -17.26
C ASP A 312 -4.92 -4.50 -16.60
N THR A 313 -5.83 -5.19 -17.26
CA THR A 313 -6.31 -6.51 -16.86
C THR A 313 -6.73 -7.29 -18.11
N ALA A 314 -6.71 -8.61 -18.00
CA ALA A 314 -7.11 -9.49 -19.10
C ALA A 314 -8.62 -9.37 -19.36
N LEU A 315 -9.00 -9.43 -20.63
CA LEU A 315 -10.40 -9.55 -21.05
C LEU A 315 -10.94 -10.96 -20.76
N ASP A 316 -10.08 -11.97 -20.79
CA ASP A 316 -10.42 -13.34 -20.44
C ASP A 316 -9.59 -13.81 -19.23
N ASN A 317 -10.27 -13.96 -18.09
CA ASN A 317 -9.68 -14.41 -16.83
C ASN A 317 -9.95 -15.89 -16.55
N ARG A 318 -10.34 -16.66 -17.58
CA ARG A 318 -10.47 -18.12 -17.52
C ARG A 318 -9.13 -18.80 -17.84
N SER A 319 -8.94 -20.01 -17.34
CA SER A 319 -7.77 -20.83 -17.65
C SER A 319 -7.95 -21.52 -19.01
N LEU A 320 -7.68 -20.77 -20.08
CA LEU A 320 -7.82 -21.23 -21.47
C LEU A 320 -6.50 -21.12 -22.25
N PRO A 321 -6.26 -21.99 -23.24
CA PRO A 321 -5.20 -21.79 -24.22
C PRO A 321 -5.32 -20.42 -24.92
N SER A 322 -4.19 -19.81 -25.28
CA SER A 322 -4.17 -18.45 -25.84
C SER A 322 -4.93 -18.30 -27.17
N ALA A 323 -5.13 -19.39 -27.91
CA ALA A 323 -5.92 -19.41 -29.14
C ALA A 323 -7.42 -19.22 -28.88
N ASP A 324 -7.90 -19.67 -27.71
CA ASP A 324 -9.33 -19.71 -27.36
C ASP A 324 -9.77 -18.54 -26.47
N GLN A 325 -8.80 -17.76 -25.97
CA GLN A 325 -9.06 -16.58 -25.18
C GLN A 325 -9.78 -15.51 -25.99
N PHE A 326 -10.82 -14.92 -25.41
CA PHE A 326 -11.49 -13.77 -26.01
C PHE A 326 -10.51 -12.62 -26.22
N LYS A 327 -10.58 -12.01 -27.41
CA LYS A 327 -9.78 -10.84 -27.79
C LYS A 327 -10.71 -9.76 -28.34
N LEU A 328 -10.45 -8.53 -27.95
CA LEU A 328 -11.08 -7.34 -28.55
C LEU A 328 -10.06 -6.68 -29.46
N GLU A 329 -10.41 -6.48 -30.74
CA GLU A 329 -9.48 -5.87 -31.72
C GLU A 329 -8.13 -6.62 -31.82
N GLY A 330 -8.16 -7.95 -31.63
CA GLY A 330 -6.96 -8.80 -31.61
C GLY A 330 -6.10 -8.67 -30.34
N LYS A 331 -6.52 -7.87 -29.36
CA LYS A 331 -5.84 -7.62 -28.08
C LYS A 331 -6.49 -8.44 -26.96
N ARG A 332 -5.67 -8.91 -26.02
CA ARG A 332 -6.11 -9.78 -24.92
C ARG A 332 -6.46 -9.03 -23.64
N SER A 333 -6.07 -7.77 -23.54
CA SER A 333 -6.22 -6.95 -22.34
C SER A 333 -6.87 -5.61 -22.66
N LEU A 334 -7.42 -4.99 -21.62
CA LEU A 334 -7.86 -3.60 -21.64
C LEU A 334 -6.94 -2.80 -20.71
N MET A 335 -6.43 -1.66 -21.19
CA MET A 335 -5.67 -0.71 -20.38
C MET A 335 -6.49 0.56 -20.14
N LEU A 336 -6.69 0.88 -18.86
CA LEU A 336 -7.21 2.15 -18.40
C LEU A 336 -6.09 3.18 -18.34
N VAL A 337 -6.30 4.29 -19.05
CA VAL A 337 -5.38 5.40 -19.25
C VAL A 337 -6.02 6.68 -18.70
N PRO A 338 -5.29 7.51 -17.93
CA PRO A 338 -5.80 8.79 -17.48
C PRO A 338 -6.19 9.70 -18.64
N VAL A 339 -7.21 10.53 -18.45
CA VAL A 339 -7.64 11.53 -19.43
C VAL A 339 -6.48 12.49 -19.72
N GLY A 340 -6.15 12.64 -21.01
CA GLY A 340 -5.06 13.49 -21.48
C GLY A 340 -3.66 12.87 -21.38
N ALA A 341 -3.52 11.67 -20.80
CA ALA A 341 -2.26 10.92 -20.85
C ALA A 341 -2.08 10.21 -22.21
N PRO A 342 -0.84 10.03 -22.68
CA PRO A 342 -0.59 9.20 -23.85
C PRO A 342 -0.89 7.73 -23.53
N ASN A 343 -1.31 6.98 -24.54
CA ASN A 343 -1.41 5.52 -24.41
C ASN A 343 0.01 4.95 -24.25
N LEU A 344 0.25 4.19 -23.18
CA LEU A 344 1.53 3.53 -22.94
C LEU A 344 1.83 2.53 -24.06
N GLN A 345 2.85 2.77 -24.91
CA GLN A 345 3.18 1.93 -26.06
C GLN A 345 4.36 0.99 -25.80
N TYR A 346 5.24 1.33 -24.86
CA TYR A 346 6.46 0.59 -24.59
C TYR A 346 6.85 0.66 -23.11
N ILE A 347 7.53 -0.37 -22.61
CA ILE A 347 8.03 -0.40 -21.24
C ILE A 347 9.53 -0.61 -21.29
N SER A 348 10.29 0.45 -21.00
CA SER A 348 11.75 0.47 -21.17
C SER A 348 12.48 -0.56 -20.33
N PHE A 349 12.06 -0.71 -19.07
CA PHE A 349 12.74 -1.59 -18.13
C PHE A 349 12.73 -3.07 -18.54
N TRP A 350 11.67 -3.52 -19.23
CA TRP A 350 11.54 -4.90 -19.70
C TRP A 350 11.72 -5.05 -21.22
N ASP A 351 12.14 -3.99 -21.90
CA ASP A 351 12.23 -3.93 -23.36
C ASP A 351 10.99 -4.52 -24.07
N THR A 352 9.80 -4.11 -23.65
CA THR A 352 8.55 -4.75 -24.08
C THR A 352 7.59 -3.75 -24.71
N LYS A 353 7.10 -4.05 -25.93
CA LYS A 353 6.01 -3.31 -26.57
C LYS A 353 4.66 -3.68 -25.95
N VAL A 354 3.82 -2.67 -25.71
CA VAL A 354 2.44 -2.83 -25.22
C VAL A 354 1.47 -3.01 -26.40
N ASN A 355 1.69 -4.06 -27.19
CA ASN A 355 0.86 -4.36 -28.35
C ASN A 355 -0.34 -5.29 -28.03
N TYR A 356 -0.60 -5.55 -26.74
CA TYR A 356 -1.58 -6.53 -26.27
C TYR A 356 -2.83 -5.91 -25.62
N CYS A 357 -2.92 -4.57 -25.57
CA CYS A 357 -4.02 -3.83 -24.96
C CYS A 357 -4.87 -3.08 -25.99
N VAL A 358 -6.19 -3.09 -25.77
CA VAL A 358 -7.07 -1.98 -26.18
C VAL A 358 -6.99 -0.91 -25.09
N TYR A 359 -7.04 0.37 -25.46
CA TYR A 359 -7.00 1.47 -24.49
C TYR A 359 -8.39 2.06 -24.25
N THR A 360 -8.67 2.43 -23.01
CA THR A 360 -9.84 3.21 -22.63
C THR A 360 -9.45 4.22 -21.56
N ASN A 361 -10.20 5.30 -21.44
CA ASN A 361 -10.16 6.18 -20.26
C ASN A 361 -11.42 6.05 -19.41
N SER A 362 -12.36 5.18 -19.78
CA SER A 362 -13.65 5.01 -19.10
C SER A 362 -13.55 4.07 -17.91
N ILE A 363 -13.94 4.55 -16.72
CA ILE A 363 -14.12 3.69 -15.56
C ILE A 363 -15.26 2.67 -15.76
N LYS A 364 -16.30 3.01 -16.55
CA LYS A 364 -17.42 2.09 -16.83
C LYS A 364 -17.02 0.95 -17.76
N ASP A 365 -16.02 1.16 -18.62
CA ASP A 365 -15.39 0.09 -19.37
C ASP A 365 -14.57 -0.82 -18.44
N PHE A 366 -13.63 -0.23 -17.71
CA PHE A 366 -12.62 -0.98 -16.96
C PHE A 366 -13.18 -1.71 -15.73
N TYR A 367 -14.15 -1.09 -15.05
CA TYR A 367 -14.83 -1.63 -13.87
C TYR A 367 -16.23 -2.15 -14.17
N ALA A 368 -16.45 -2.62 -15.40
CA ALA A 368 -17.68 -3.31 -15.76
C ALA A 368 -17.98 -4.45 -14.76
N GLN A 369 -19.26 -4.57 -14.37
CA GLN A 369 -19.72 -5.70 -13.57
C GLN A 369 -19.41 -7.03 -14.28
N PRO A 370 -18.84 -8.03 -13.58
CA PRO A 370 -18.63 -9.36 -14.15
C PRO A 370 -19.98 -9.99 -14.52
N GLN A 371 -20.03 -10.61 -15.70
CA GLN A 371 -21.20 -11.34 -16.19
C GLN A 371 -21.20 -12.79 -15.70
#